data_AF-A0ABD5SDS4-F1
#
_entry.id   AF-A0ABD5SDS4-F1
#
_cell.length_a   1.000
_cell.length_b   1.000
_cell.length_c   1.000
_cell.angle_alpha   90.00
_cell.angle_beta   90.00
_cell.angle_gamma   90.00
#
_symmetry.space_group_name_H-M   'P 1'
#
loop_
_entity.id
_entity.type
_entity.pdbx_description
1 polymer ?
#
loop_
_entity_poly.entity_id
_entity_poly.type
_entity_poly.pdbx_seq_one_letter_code
_entity_poly.pdbx_strand_id
1 'polypeptide(L)'
;MSRVSLVVVAGTTETAAIDGISAAGADPTLRRHTPSADLEIVTDGRPAADSPLPISPSGSPTPAVITRAVRELVDFDVVGVDAGLAVPTATPTRDACAEP
;
A
#
# COMPACT_ATOMS: atom_id res chain seq x y z
N MET A 1 -18.81 -1.00 -22.15
CA MET A 1 -18.70 -0.67 -20.71
C MET A 1 -17.48 0.21 -20.54
N SER A 2 -17.61 1.36 -19.86
CA SER A 2 -16.44 2.16 -19.49
C SER A 2 -15.53 1.31 -18.60
N ARG A 3 -14.27 1.10 -18.98
CA ARG A 3 -13.27 0.48 -18.09
C ARG A 3 -13.03 1.44 -16.93
N VAL A 4 -13.46 1.06 -15.74
CA VAL A 4 -13.12 1.78 -14.50
C VAL A 4 -11.66 1.44 -14.18
N SER A 5 -10.88 2.46 -13.82
CA SER A 5 -9.53 2.28 -13.30
C SER A 5 -9.45 2.84 -11.88
N LEU A 6 -8.92 2.05 -10.96
CA LEU A 6 -8.57 2.51 -9.63
C LEU A 6 -7.13 3.06 -9.67
N VAL A 7 -6.95 4.28 -9.20
CA VAL A 7 -5.62 4.86 -8.98
C VAL A 7 -5.31 4.80 -7.49
N VAL A 8 -4.21 4.15 -7.12
CA VAL A 8 -3.73 4.08 -5.74
C VAL A 8 -2.46 4.90 -5.64
N VAL A 9 -2.53 6.02 -4.93
CA VAL A 9 -1.38 6.89 -4.66
C VAL A 9 -0.81 6.51 -3.31
N ALA A 10 0.40 5.98 -3.29
CA ALA A 10 1.06 5.52 -2.08
C ALA A 10 2.27 6.38 -1.77
N GLY A 11 2.43 6.75 -0.51
CA GLY A 11 3.54 7.57 -0.05
C GLY A 11 3.75 7.40 1.44
N THR A 12 4.89 7.86 1.91
CA THR A 12 5.27 7.92 3.31
C THR A 12 5.32 9.38 3.76
N THR A 13 5.38 9.60 5.06
CA THR A 13 5.67 10.92 5.63
C THR A 13 6.33 10.75 6.97
N GLU A 14 7.28 11.63 7.31
CA GLU A 14 7.88 11.71 8.64
C GLU A 14 6.83 11.86 9.75
N THR A 15 5.70 12.51 9.46
CA THR A 15 4.60 12.68 10.43
C THR A 15 4.02 11.34 10.88
N ALA A 16 3.92 10.37 9.97
CA ALA A 16 3.40 9.03 10.29
C ALA A 16 4.40 8.18 11.07
N ALA A 17 5.69 8.58 11.12
CA ALA A 17 6.71 7.91 11.91
C ALA A 17 6.61 8.24 13.41
N ILE A 18 5.98 9.37 13.76
CA ILE A 18 5.77 9.80 15.15
C ILE A 18 4.89 8.79 15.87
N ASP A 19 5.37 8.32 17.03
CA ASP A 19 4.66 7.31 17.81
C ASP A 19 3.26 7.78 18.23
N GLY A 20 2.27 6.91 18.02
CA GLY A 20 0.86 7.17 18.33
C GLY A 20 0.10 7.95 17.27
N ILE A 21 0.73 8.44 16.19
CA ILE A 21 0.03 9.18 15.12
C ILE A 21 -0.61 8.25 14.10
N SER A 22 0.10 7.20 13.68
CA SER A 22 -0.39 6.28 12.64
C SER A 22 -0.71 4.90 13.20
N ALA A 23 -1.84 4.34 12.74
CA ALA A 23 -2.21 2.94 12.95
C ALA A 23 -1.85 2.04 11.74
N ALA A 24 -1.27 2.59 10.67
CA ALA A 24 -0.90 1.87 9.47
C ALA A 24 0.48 1.24 9.64
N GLY A 25 0.52 0.01 10.15
CA GLY A 25 1.73 -0.70 10.58
C GLY A 25 1.89 -0.71 12.11
N ALA A 26 2.13 -1.88 12.68
CA ALA A 26 2.16 -2.07 14.13
C ALA A 26 3.44 -1.53 14.80
N ASP A 27 4.52 -1.35 14.04
CA ASP A 27 5.81 -0.86 14.51
C ASP A 27 6.49 0.04 13.46
N PRO A 28 7.54 0.80 13.79
CA PRO A 28 8.19 1.73 12.87
C PRO A 28 8.69 1.11 11.56
N THR A 29 9.10 -0.16 11.56
CA THR A 29 9.51 -0.88 10.35
C THR A 29 8.28 -1.17 9.50
N LEU A 30 7.23 -1.74 10.10
CA LEU A 30 5.97 -1.99 9.40
C LEU A 30 5.36 -0.72 8.82
N ARG A 31 5.42 0.42 9.54
CA ARG A 31 4.90 1.71 9.03
C ARG A 31 5.57 2.14 7.73
N ARG A 32 6.87 1.92 7.57
CA ARG A 32 7.61 2.26 6.34
C ARG A 32 7.28 1.32 5.18
N HIS A 33 7.02 0.05 5.46
CA HIS A 33 6.67 -0.96 4.45
C HIS A 33 5.18 -0.96 4.08
N THR A 34 4.31 -0.41 4.93
CA THR A 34 2.85 -0.52 4.75
C THR A 34 2.38 0.04 3.39
N PRO A 35 2.80 1.24 2.95
CA PRO A 35 2.34 1.77 1.66
C PRO A 35 2.74 0.92 0.44
N SER A 36 3.96 0.37 0.41
CA SER A 36 4.42 -0.48 -0.69
C SER A 36 3.77 -1.87 -0.65
N ALA A 37 3.64 -2.46 0.55
CA ALA A 37 2.95 -3.73 0.73
C ALA A 37 1.45 -3.65 0.37
N ASP A 38 0.79 -2.52 0.66
CA ASP A 38 -0.61 -2.30 0.27
C ASP A 38 -0.77 -2.29 -1.26
N LEU A 39 0.14 -1.63 -1.99
CA LEU A 39 0.16 -1.65 -3.46
C LEU A 39 0.36 -3.07 -4.02
N GLU A 40 1.26 -3.84 -3.41
CA GLU A 40 1.55 -5.23 -3.79
C GLU A 40 0.34 -6.13 -3.54
N ILE A 41 -0.34 -5.98 -2.40
CA ILE A 41 -1.56 -6.74 -2.11
C ILE A 41 -2.66 -6.41 -3.12
N VAL A 42 -2.90 -5.13 -3.40
CA VAL A 42 -3.93 -4.72 -4.37
C VAL A 42 -3.59 -5.26 -5.77
N THR A 43 -2.32 -5.22 -6.16
CA THR A 43 -1.90 -5.53 -7.54
C THR A 43 -1.66 -7.02 -7.76
N ASP A 44 -0.90 -7.65 -6.87
CA ASP A 44 -0.38 -9.00 -7.01
C ASP A 44 -1.05 -10.00 -6.04
N GLY A 45 -1.92 -9.51 -5.14
CA GLY A 45 -2.70 -10.34 -4.21
C GLY A 45 -1.95 -10.73 -2.95
N ARG A 46 -0.67 -10.33 -2.82
CA ARG A 46 0.19 -10.61 -1.67
C ARG A 46 1.34 -9.59 -1.61
N PRO A 47 1.93 -9.35 -0.43
CA PRO A 47 3.19 -8.60 -0.32
C PRO A 47 4.34 -9.27 -1.10
N ALA A 48 5.37 -8.50 -1.43
CA ALA A 48 6.64 -9.02 -1.93
C ALA A 48 7.31 -9.96 -0.92
N ALA A 49 8.25 -10.80 -1.39
CA ALA A 49 8.85 -11.88 -0.60
C ALA A 49 9.47 -11.40 0.73
N ASP A 50 10.10 -10.22 0.71
CA ASP A 50 10.76 -9.62 1.88
C ASP A 50 9.91 -8.52 2.53
N SER A 51 8.62 -8.44 2.17
CA SER A 51 7.68 -7.45 2.69
C SER A 51 6.69 -8.10 3.67
N PRO A 52 6.60 -7.63 4.92
CA PRO A 52 5.66 -8.17 5.88
C PRO A 52 4.21 -7.81 5.52
N LEU A 53 3.25 -8.67 5.88
CA LEU A 53 1.82 -8.33 5.78
C LEU A 53 1.51 -7.16 6.72
N PRO A 54 0.98 -6.03 6.22
CA PRO A 54 0.67 -4.90 7.07
C PRO A 54 -0.48 -5.22 8.02
N ILE A 55 -0.23 -5.01 9.31
CA ILE A 55 -1.20 -5.09 10.38
C ILE A 55 -1.13 -3.82 11.22
N SER A 56 -2.28 -3.40 11.73
CA SER A 56 -2.36 -2.31 12.71
C SER A 56 -1.85 -2.74 14.10
N PRO A 57 -1.55 -1.81 15.02
CA PRO A 57 -1.21 -2.14 16.41
C PRO A 57 -2.25 -3.00 17.14
N SER A 58 -3.53 -2.90 16.74
CA SER A 58 -4.63 -3.71 17.29
C SER A 58 -4.76 -5.09 16.63
N GLY A 59 -3.88 -5.44 15.69
CA GLY A 59 -3.86 -6.72 14.98
C GLY A 59 -4.83 -6.81 13.80
N SER A 60 -5.51 -5.72 13.43
CA SER A 60 -6.38 -5.70 12.25
C SER A 60 -5.53 -5.68 10.97
N PRO A 61 -5.83 -6.52 9.95
CA PRO A 61 -5.11 -6.51 8.69
C PRO A 61 -5.40 -5.25 7.88
N THR A 62 -4.48 -4.90 6.98
CA THR A 62 -4.67 -3.75 6.07
C THR A 62 -5.98 -3.81 5.27
N PRO A 63 -6.65 -2.67 5.04
CA PRO A 63 -7.78 -2.58 4.12
C PRO A 63 -7.42 -2.90 2.65
N ALA A 64 -6.14 -3.00 2.29
CA ALA A 64 -5.72 -3.45 0.96
C ALA A 64 -6.29 -4.82 0.59
N VAL A 65 -6.53 -5.71 1.56
CA VAL A 65 -7.16 -7.02 1.32
C VAL A 65 -8.61 -6.88 0.84
N ILE A 66 -9.34 -5.87 1.32
CA ILE A 66 -10.71 -5.58 0.87
C ILE A 66 -10.66 -5.05 -0.55
N THR A 67 -9.76 -4.10 -0.83
CA THR A 67 -9.57 -3.54 -2.17
C THR A 67 -9.23 -4.64 -3.19
N ARG A 68 -8.35 -5.57 -2.80
CA ARG A 68 -8.02 -6.75 -3.61
C ARG A 68 -9.23 -7.62 -3.90
N ALA A 69 -10.03 -7.95 -2.87
CA ALA A 69 -11.22 -8.77 -3.04
C ALA A 69 -12.24 -8.12 -4.00
N VAL A 70 -12.49 -6.81 -3.88
CA VAL A 70 -13.38 -6.09 -4.79
C VAL A 70 -12.83 -6.10 -6.22
N ARG A 71 -11.51 -5.89 -6.38
CA ARG A 71 -10.86 -5.97 -7.70
C ARG A 71 -11.07 -7.32 -8.36
N GLU A 72 -10.89 -8.43 -7.64
CA GLU A 72 -11.10 -9.77 -8.20
C GLU A 72 -12.55 -10.05 -8.57
N LEU A 73 -13.51 -9.50 -7.84
CA LEU A 73 -14.94 -9.70 -8.10
C LEU A 73 -15.47 -8.83 -9.25
N VAL A 74 -14.92 -7.62 -9.43
CA VAL A 74 -15.42 -6.61 -10.37
C VAL A 74 -14.57 -6.51 -11.64
N ASP A 75 -13.33 -6.98 -11.60
CA ASP A 75 -12.35 -6.97 -12.71
C ASP A 75 -12.07 -5.57 -13.27
N PHE A 76 -11.55 -4.68 -12.42
CA PHE A 76 -11.09 -3.35 -12.82
C PHE A 76 -9.56 -3.22 -12.88
N ASP A 77 -9.09 -2.27 -13.69
CA ASP A 77 -7.66 -1.95 -13.83
C ASP A 77 -7.15 -1.17 -12.60
N VAL A 78 -5.90 -1.42 -12.20
CA VAL A 78 -5.23 -0.67 -11.14
C VAL A 78 -4.01 0.05 -11.70
N VAL A 79 -3.84 1.32 -11.31
CA VAL A 79 -2.63 2.11 -11.55
C VAL A 79 -2.06 2.52 -10.20
N GLY A 80 -0.90 1.98 -9.86
CA GLY A 80 -0.11 2.44 -8.71
C GLY A 80 0.64 3.72 -9.04
N VAL A 81 0.67 4.66 -8.10
CA VAL A 81 1.47 5.88 -8.16
C VAL A 81 2.37 5.92 -6.93
N ASP A 82 3.67 6.01 -7.15
CA ASP A 82 4.66 6.27 -6.12
C ASP A 82 4.74 7.79 -5.89
N ALA A 83 4.28 8.22 -4.72
CA ALA A 83 4.30 9.61 -4.27
C ALA A 83 5.25 9.82 -3.08
N GLY A 84 6.33 9.03 -3.00
CA GLY A 84 7.32 9.10 -1.93
C GLY A 84 7.30 7.85 -1.05
N LEU A 85 7.49 6.68 -1.63
CA LEU A 85 7.62 5.43 -0.87
C LEU A 85 8.97 5.36 -0.14
N ALA A 86 8.94 5.18 1.19
CA ALA A 86 10.15 4.97 1.98
C ALA A 86 10.82 3.61 1.70
N VAL A 87 10.02 2.62 1.27
CA VAL A 87 10.49 1.31 0.83
C VAL A 87 9.93 1.05 -0.57
N PRO A 88 10.78 0.70 -1.56
CA PRO A 88 10.31 0.39 -2.91
C PRO A 88 9.29 -0.74 -2.93
N THR A 89 8.40 -0.72 -3.92
CA THR A 89 7.49 -1.83 -4.20
C THR A 89 8.03 -2.70 -5.35
N ALA A 90 7.73 -3.99 -5.32
CA ALA A 90 7.99 -4.89 -6.45
C ALA A 90 6.99 -4.72 -7.61
N THR A 91 5.86 -4.06 -7.35
CA THR A 91 4.80 -3.80 -8.32
C THR A 91 5.13 -2.57 -9.18
N PRO A 92 4.83 -2.56 -10.50
CA PRO A 92 5.01 -1.38 -11.33
C PRO A 92 4.16 -0.18 -10.86
N THR A 93 4.80 0.98 -10.72
CA THR A 93 4.16 2.26 -10.37
C THR A 93 4.49 3.35 -11.40
N ARG A 94 3.70 4.42 -11.40
CA ARG A 94 4.07 5.69 -12.01
C ARG A 94 4.69 6.57 -10.94
N ASP A 95 5.84 7.16 -11.23
CA ASP A 95 6.53 8.08 -10.33
C ASP A 95 5.87 9.47 -10.37
N ALA A 96 5.59 10.04 -9.19
CA ALA A 96 5.10 11.40 -9.01
C ALA A 96 6.22 12.42 -8.71
N CYS A 97 7.48 11.98 -8.69
CA CYS A 97 8.66 12.78 -8.35
C CYS A 97 8.58 13.40 -6.95
N ALA A 98 8.12 12.63 -5.97
CA ALA A 98 7.98 13.04 -4.57
C ALA A 98 8.94 12.25 -3.67
N GLU A 99 9.40 12.90 -2.60
CA GLU A 99 10.26 12.27 -1.59
C GLU A 99 9.44 11.82 -0.37
N PRO A 100 9.88 10.76 0.35
CA PRO A 100 9.21 10.22 1.53
C PRO A 100 9.08 11.16 2.74
#